data_AF-A0A235HQB3-F1
#
_entry.id   AF-A0A235HQB3-F1
#
_cell.length_a   1.000
_cell.length_b   1.000
_cell.length_c   1.000
_cell.angle_alpha   90.00
_cell.angle_beta   90.00
_cell.angle_gamma   90.00
#
_symmetry.space_group_name_H-M   'P 1'
#
loop_
_entity.id
_entity.type
_entity.pdbx_description
1 polymer ?
#
loop_
_entity_poly.entity_id
_entity_poly.type
_entity_poly.pdbx_seq_one_letter_code
_entity_poly.pdbx_strand_id
1 'polypeptide(L)'
;MDFESKTNAPTPTDNIEFAQPTTTRKPLQLLRDTEALLRRPTVATLSLILPPKLSNKFQLTSSLADDSFNKLAEIDLDTISDFELRPARISVGLSFIGFGALMILVLLLYLNTLHPELRAGEQIRQYWYQYIWFVSFGVAGMFMLGREAMRPMPKRRK
;
A
#
# COMPACT_ATOMS: atom_id res chain seq x y z
N MET A 1 -47.40 32.01 -16.20
CA MET A 1 -47.58 30.54 -16.35
C MET A 1 -46.57 29.92 -15.42
N ASP A 2 -47.06 29.40 -14.29
CA ASP A 2 -46.25 28.77 -13.26
C ASP A 2 -45.96 27.32 -13.69
N PHE A 3 -44.69 27.01 -13.93
CA PHE A 3 -44.25 25.64 -14.18
C PHE A 3 -43.92 24.99 -12.85
N GLU A 4 -44.83 24.16 -12.34
CA GLU A 4 -44.55 23.26 -11.22
C GLU A 4 -43.50 22.22 -11.64
N SER A 5 -42.37 22.16 -10.93
CA SER A 5 -41.38 21.10 -11.10
C SER A 5 -41.85 19.82 -10.38
N LYS A 6 -42.44 18.88 -11.13
CA LYS A 6 -42.53 17.48 -10.69
C LYS A 6 -41.21 16.78 -10.91
N THR A 7 -40.40 16.67 -9.87
CA THR A 7 -39.34 15.64 -9.76
C THR A 7 -39.43 14.97 -8.40
N ASN A 8 -40.28 13.94 -8.36
CA ASN A 8 -40.19 12.75 -7.50
C ASN A 8 -38.79 12.12 -7.74
N ALA A 9 -38.07 11.45 -6.84
CA ALA A 9 -38.26 10.91 -5.51
C ALA A 9 -36.84 10.66 -4.94
N PRO A 10 -36.65 10.48 -3.62
CA PRO A 10 -35.35 10.05 -3.09
C PRO A 10 -35.05 8.64 -3.57
N THR A 11 -34.01 8.49 -4.39
CA THR A 11 -33.43 7.18 -4.73
C THR A 11 -33.00 6.52 -3.42
N PRO A 12 -33.45 5.31 -3.09
CA PRO A 12 -32.90 4.59 -1.96
C PRO A 12 -31.43 4.35 -2.29
N THR A 13 -30.55 4.94 -1.49
CA THR A 13 -29.15 4.54 -1.45
C THR A 13 -29.17 3.05 -1.15
N ASP A 14 -28.93 2.24 -2.18
CA ASP A 14 -28.76 0.81 -2.04
C ASP A 14 -27.57 0.67 -1.08
N ASN A 15 -27.88 0.32 0.16
CA ASN A 15 -26.87 0.05 1.17
C ASN A 15 -26.17 -1.20 0.65
N ILE A 16 -25.08 -1.01 -0.10
CA ILE A 16 -24.16 -2.09 -0.41
C ILE A 16 -23.55 -2.48 0.94
N GLU A 17 -24.30 -3.31 1.65
CA GLU A 17 -23.86 -4.03 2.82
C GLU A 17 -22.78 -4.95 2.27
N PHE A 18 -21.53 -4.46 2.31
CA PHE A 18 -20.35 -5.23 1.94
C PHE A 18 -20.49 -6.57 2.65
N ALA A 19 -20.69 -7.63 1.86
CA ALA A 19 -20.91 -8.97 2.38
C ALA A 19 -19.84 -9.25 3.43
N GLN A 20 -20.28 -9.25 4.69
CA GLN A 20 -19.38 -9.39 5.81
C GLN A 20 -18.78 -10.79 5.69
N PRO A 21 -17.45 -10.93 5.48
CA PRO A 21 -16.88 -12.22 5.15
C PRO A 21 -17.21 -13.21 6.27
N THR A 22 -18.01 -14.22 5.95
CA THR A 22 -18.51 -15.26 6.86
C THR A 22 -17.39 -16.16 7.41
N THR A 23 -16.15 -15.92 7.00
CA THR A 23 -14.99 -16.66 7.49
C THR A 23 -14.58 -16.15 8.86
N THR A 24 -14.99 -16.88 9.89
CA THR A 24 -14.52 -16.78 11.29
C THR A 24 -12.99 -16.98 11.45
N ARG A 25 -12.24 -17.17 10.36
CA ARG A 25 -10.79 -17.38 10.41
C ARG A 25 -10.07 -16.05 10.47
N LYS A 26 -9.25 -15.86 11.50
CA LYS A 26 -8.37 -14.68 11.65
C LYS A 26 -7.52 -14.53 10.37
N PRO A 27 -7.48 -13.37 9.73
CA PRO A 27 -6.80 -13.19 8.44
C PRO A 27 -5.29 -13.47 8.50
N LEU A 28 -4.64 -13.23 9.65
CA LEU A 28 -3.23 -13.57 9.86
C LEU A 28 -3.00 -15.09 9.93
N GLN A 29 -3.99 -15.85 10.42
CA GLN A 29 -3.97 -17.30 10.38
C GLN A 29 -4.09 -17.83 8.95
N LEU A 30 -4.97 -17.22 8.14
CA LEU A 30 -5.08 -17.52 6.70
C LEU A 30 -3.75 -17.26 5.97
N LEU A 31 -3.09 -16.13 6.27
CA LEU A 31 -1.80 -15.78 5.68
C LEU A 31 -0.71 -16.79 6.06
N ARG A 32 -0.63 -17.20 7.33
CA ARG A 32 0.28 -18.27 7.76
C ARG A 32 0.01 -19.57 7.02
N ASP A 33 -1.25 -19.99 6.94
CA ASP A 33 -1.60 -21.30 6.38
C ASP A 33 -1.33 -21.33 4.87
N THR A 34 -1.57 -20.23 4.16
CA THR A 34 -1.25 -20.08 2.72
C THR A 34 0.26 -19.99 2.47
N GLU A 35 1.01 -19.26 3.29
CA GLU A 35 2.47 -19.23 3.23
C GLU A 35 3.08 -20.61 3.46
N ALA A 36 2.62 -21.32 4.50
CA ALA A 36 3.13 -22.63 4.89
C ALA A 36 2.88 -23.68 3.80
N LEU A 37 1.74 -23.58 3.10
CA LEU A 37 1.40 -24.45 1.97
C LEU A 37 2.39 -24.28 0.81
N LEU A 38 2.91 -23.08 0.58
CA LEU A 38 3.88 -22.80 -0.48
C LEU A 38 5.33 -23.07 -0.05
N ARG A 39 5.71 -22.62 1.15
CA ARG A 39 7.11 -22.69 1.62
C ARG A 39 7.55 -24.11 1.91
N ARG A 40 6.79 -24.88 2.70
CA ARG A 40 7.23 -26.22 3.15
C ARG A 40 7.61 -27.17 2.00
N PRO A 41 6.81 -27.32 0.92
CA PRO A 41 7.20 -28.17 -0.21
C PRO A 41 8.37 -27.58 -0.99
N THR A 42 8.44 -26.26 -1.14
CA THR A 42 9.56 -25.57 -1.80
C THR A 42 10.86 -25.80 -1.05
N VAL A 43 10.83 -25.70 0.28
CA VAL A 43 11.99 -25.93 1.15
C VAL A 43 12.43 -27.38 1.10
N ALA A 44 11.49 -28.33 1.16
CA ALA A 44 11.80 -29.75 1.04
C ALA A 44 12.50 -30.06 -0.29
N THR A 45 11.97 -29.55 -1.40
CA THR A 45 12.51 -29.78 -2.75
C THR A 45 13.90 -29.17 -2.92
N LEU A 46 14.07 -27.90 -2.53
CA LEU A 46 15.35 -27.21 -2.68
C LEU A 46 16.42 -27.76 -1.72
N SER A 47 16.04 -28.21 -0.52
CA SER A 47 17.00 -28.76 0.44
C SER A 47 17.73 -30.01 -0.05
N LEU A 48 17.12 -30.76 -0.98
CA LEU A 48 17.70 -31.96 -1.61
C LEU A 48 18.73 -31.62 -2.70
N ILE A 49 18.60 -30.44 -3.31
CA ILE A 49 19.46 -29.98 -4.43
C ILE A 49 20.63 -29.15 -3.89
N LEU A 50 20.45 -28.47 -2.75
CA LEU A 50 21.44 -27.57 -2.20
C LEU A 50 22.58 -28.31 -1.46
N PRO A 51 23.80 -27.76 -1.49
CA PRO A 51 24.92 -28.24 -0.67
C PRO A 51 24.55 -28.27 0.82
N PRO A 52 25.08 -29.23 1.61
CA PRO A 52 24.62 -29.50 2.98
C PRO A 52 24.74 -28.28 3.93
N LYS A 53 25.78 -27.45 3.77
CA LYS A 53 25.92 -26.21 4.55
C LYS A 53 24.81 -25.18 4.27
N LEU A 54 24.38 -25.07 3.01
CA LEU A 54 23.31 -24.16 2.61
C LEU A 54 21.94 -24.75 2.95
N SER A 55 21.76 -26.05 2.74
CA SER A 55 20.54 -26.78 3.09
C SER A 55 20.19 -26.65 4.58
N ASN A 56 21.18 -26.83 5.47
CA ASN A 56 20.99 -26.65 6.91
C ASN A 56 20.59 -25.21 7.27
N LYS A 57 21.26 -24.20 6.69
CA LYS A 57 20.90 -22.79 6.92
C LYS A 57 19.48 -22.50 6.42
N PHE A 58 19.13 -23.03 5.26
CA PHE A 58 17.82 -22.82 4.64
C PHE A 58 16.68 -23.44 5.45
N GLN A 59 16.88 -24.65 5.99
CA GLN A 59 15.94 -25.28 6.92
C GLN A 59 15.81 -24.50 8.24
N LEU A 60 16.92 -24.02 8.81
CA LEU A 60 16.90 -23.18 10.02
C LEU A 60 16.14 -21.87 9.79
N THR A 61 16.38 -21.19 8.67
CA THR A 61 15.63 -19.97 8.30
C THR A 61 14.14 -20.27 8.09
N SER A 62 13.82 -21.41 7.47
CA SER A 62 12.44 -21.88 7.30
C SER A 62 11.75 -22.11 8.65
N SER A 63 12.42 -22.73 9.62
CA SER A 63 11.90 -22.94 10.97
C SER A 63 11.69 -21.61 11.72
N LEU A 64 12.63 -20.66 11.59
CA LEU A 64 12.50 -19.34 12.19
C LEU A 64 11.31 -18.56 11.60
N ALA A 65 11.05 -18.74 10.31
CA ALA A 65 9.87 -18.18 9.65
C ALA A 65 8.57 -18.79 10.19
N ASP A 66 8.49 -20.12 10.35
CA ASP A 66 7.34 -20.80 10.98
C ASP A 66 7.03 -20.21 12.38
N ASP A 67 8.04 -20.04 13.23
CA ASP A 67 7.87 -19.47 14.56
C ASP A 67 7.38 -18.01 14.52
N SER A 68 7.88 -17.23 13.57
CA SER A 68 7.48 -15.83 13.38
C SER A 68 6.02 -15.73 12.89
N PHE A 69 5.61 -16.59 11.96
CA PHE A 69 4.23 -16.61 11.47
C PHE A 69 3.25 -17.17 12.52
N ASN A 70 3.68 -18.08 13.40
CA ASN A 70 2.86 -18.52 14.53
C ASN A 70 2.58 -17.37 15.49
N LYS A 71 3.61 -16.62 15.88
CA LYS A 71 3.45 -15.40 16.69
C LYS A 71 2.57 -14.37 16.00
N LEU A 72 2.69 -14.21 14.68
CA LEU A 72 1.87 -13.29 13.90
C LEU A 72 0.40 -13.73 13.86
N ALA A 73 0.12 -15.02 13.74
CA ALA A 73 -1.24 -15.57 13.74
C ALA A 73 -1.95 -15.44 15.10
N GLU A 74 -1.20 -15.32 16.20
CA GLU A 74 -1.74 -15.06 17.53
C GLU A 74 -2.22 -13.61 17.71
N ILE A 75 -1.72 -12.67 16.90
CA ILE A 75 -2.13 -11.26 16.96
C ILE A 75 -3.61 -11.13 16.58
N ASP A 76 -4.38 -10.51 17.46
CA ASP A 76 -5.78 -10.21 17.21
C ASP A 76 -5.93 -8.85 16.54
N LEU A 77 -6.22 -8.82 15.23
CA LEU A 77 -6.39 -7.57 14.50
C LEU A 77 -7.54 -6.71 15.05
N ASP A 78 -8.53 -7.32 15.71
CA ASP A 78 -9.64 -6.59 16.32
C ASP A 78 -9.20 -5.76 17.53
N THR A 79 -8.04 -6.07 18.12
CA THR A 79 -7.44 -5.28 19.20
C THR A 79 -6.57 -4.14 18.67
N ILE A 80 -6.15 -4.19 17.40
CA ILE A 80 -5.36 -3.12 16.79
C ILE A 80 -6.29 -1.99 16.40
N SER A 81 -6.17 -0.87 17.12
CA SER A 81 -6.95 0.32 16.78
C SER A 81 -6.46 0.92 15.48
N ASP A 82 -7.39 1.44 14.69
CA ASP A 82 -7.12 2.17 13.46
C ASP A 82 -6.19 3.39 13.67
N PHE A 83 -6.02 3.84 14.92
CA PHE A 83 -5.05 4.84 15.34
C PHE A 83 -3.59 4.35 15.28
N GLU A 84 -3.33 3.07 15.60
CA GLU A 84 -1.98 2.48 15.59
C GLU A 84 -1.42 2.35 14.16
N LEU A 85 -2.31 2.24 13.17
CA LEU A 85 -1.97 2.23 11.74
C LEU A 85 -1.70 3.63 11.18
N ARG A 86 -2.00 4.69 11.93
CA ARG A 86 -1.84 6.08 11.46
C ARG A 86 -0.39 6.45 11.11
N PRO A 87 0.64 6.12 11.92
CA PRO A 87 2.02 6.42 11.57
C PRO A 87 2.47 5.72 10.28
N ALA A 88 2.04 4.48 10.07
CA ALA A 88 2.32 3.74 8.84
C ALA A 88 1.68 4.42 7.62
N ARG A 89 0.40 4.82 7.71
CA ARG A 89 -0.28 5.54 6.60
C ARG A 89 0.35 6.91 6.31
N ILE A 90 0.80 7.63 7.35
CA ILE A 90 1.55 8.88 7.19
C ILE A 90 2.89 8.62 6.48
N SER A 91 3.63 7.58 6.88
CA SER A 91 4.90 7.22 6.26
C SER A 91 4.74 6.88 4.77
N VAL A 92 3.67 6.16 4.40
CA VAL A 92 3.32 5.88 3.01
C VAL A 92 3.05 7.18 2.25
N GLY A 93 2.20 8.06 2.78
CA GLY A 93 1.92 9.37 2.15
C GLY A 93 3.18 10.21 1.95
N LEU A 94 4.07 10.24 2.95
CA LEU A 94 5.35 10.96 2.88
C LEU A 94 6.29 10.34 1.83
N SER A 95 6.30 9.02 1.70
CA SER A 95 7.09 8.30 0.69
C SER A 95 6.64 8.65 -0.73
N PHE A 96 5.33 8.79 -0.96
CA PHE A 96 4.78 9.22 -2.25
C PHE A 96 5.22 10.64 -2.62
N ILE A 97 5.19 11.57 -1.67
CA ILE A 97 5.66 12.94 -1.87
C ILE A 97 7.15 12.96 -2.19
N GLY A 98 7.95 12.26 -1.38
CA GLY A 98 9.40 12.17 -1.58
C GLY A 98 9.77 11.53 -2.93
N PHE A 99 9.08 10.44 -3.30
CA PHE A 99 9.29 9.78 -4.58
C PHE A 99 8.92 10.69 -5.76
N GLY A 100 7.77 11.36 -5.71
CA GLY A 100 7.37 12.31 -6.76
C GLY A 100 8.39 13.45 -6.92
N ALA A 101 8.85 14.02 -5.81
CA ALA A 101 9.86 15.08 -5.83
C ALA A 101 11.21 14.58 -6.39
N LEU A 102 11.66 13.40 -5.96
CA LEU A 102 12.88 12.77 -6.47
C LEU A 102 12.79 12.49 -7.97
N MET A 103 11.66 11.97 -8.46
CA MET A 103 11.46 11.69 -9.88
C MET A 103 11.45 12.97 -10.73
N ILE A 104 10.89 14.07 -10.22
CA ILE A 104 10.97 15.37 -10.89
C ILE A 104 12.43 15.83 -10.98
N LEU A 105 13.21 15.71 -9.90
CA LEU A 105 14.63 16.05 -9.90
C LEU A 105 15.42 15.21 -10.91
N VAL A 106 15.17 13.90 -10.95
CA VAL A 106 15.79 12.98 -11.91
C VAL A 106 15.41 13.35 -13.34
N LEU A 107 14.14 13.69 -13.60
CA LEU A 107 13.68 14.13 -14.92
C LEU A 107 14.37 15.43 -15.35
N LEU A 108 14.52 16.40 -14.44
CA LEU A 108 15.25 17.65 -14.69
C LEU A 108 16.72 17.38 -15.01
N LEU A 109 17.38 16.51 -14.23
CA LEU A 109 18.78 16.13 -14.47
C LEU A 109 18.94 15.44 -15.82
N TYR A 110 18.02 14.55 -16.17
CA TYR A 110 17.99 13.84 -17.45
C TYR A 110 17.87 14.82 -18.62
N LEU A 111 16.93 15.77 -18.54
CA LEU A 111 16.75 16.80 -19.57
C LEU A 111 17.98 17.69 -19.73
N ASN A 112 18.57 18.12 -18.62
CA ASN A 112 19.73 19.02 -18.64
C ASN A 112 21.01 18.33 -19.16
N THR A 113 21.13 17.01 -18.96
CA THR A 113 22.34 16.25 -19.32
C THR A 113 22.28 15.69 -20.74
N LEU A 114 21.14 15.13 -21.17
CA LEU A 114 21.00 14.47 -22.48
C LEU A 114 20.44 15.37 -23.58
N HIS A 115 19.69 16.42 -23.23
CA HIS A 115 19.07 17.31 -24.20
C HIS A 115 19.36 18.80 -23.93
N PRO A 116 20.64 19.20 -23.82
CA PRO A 116 21.00 20.61 -23.66
C PRO A 116 20.62 21.47 -24.87
N GLU A 117 20.32 20.84 -26.01
CA GLU A 117 19.97 21.50 -27.27
C GLU A 117 18.50 21.91 -27.35
N LEU A 118 17.62 21.33 -26.53
CA LEU A 118 16.19 21.64 -26.52
C LEU A 118 15.92 22.87 -25.66
N ARG A 119 15.12 23.82 -26.19
CA ARG A 119 14.62 24.95 -25.39
C ARG A 119 13.65 24.44 -24.31
N ALA A 120 13.58 25.13 -23.17
CA ALA A 120 12.73 24.76 -22.04
C ALA A 120 11.26 24.48 -22.42
N GLY A 121 10.69 25.24 -23.38
CA GLY A 121 9.33 25.01 -23.87
C GLY A 121 9.14 23.70 -24.64
N GLU A 122 10.16 23.24 -25.38
CA GLU A 122 10.12 21.98 -26.13
C GLU A 122 10.31 20.77 -25.20
N GLN A 123 11.18 20.90 -24.19
CA GLN A 123 11.36 19.90 -23.14
C GLN A 123 10.04 19.66 -22.38
N ILE A 124 9.33 20.73 -22.01
CA ILE A 124 8.03 20.65 -21.33
C ILE A 124 6.98 19.97 -22.22
N ARG A 125 6.95 20.28 -23.53
CA ARG A 125 5.98 19.66 -24.45
C ARG A 125 6.24 18.17 -24.63
N GLN A 126 7.50 17.76 -24.75
CA GLN A 126 7.88 16.37 -25.01
C GLN A 126 7.73 15.47 -23.77
N TYR A 127 8.00 16.00 -22.58
CA TYR A 127 7.95 15.25 -21.32
C TYR A 127 6.76 15.64 -20.43
N TRP A 128 5.75 16.27 -21.01
CA TRP A 128 4.54 16.76 -20.32
C TRP A 128 3.85 15.64 -19.52
N TYR A 129 3.72 14.47 -20.15
CA TYR A 129 3.04 13.33 -19.55
C TYR A 129 3.79 12.83 -18.31
N GLN A 130 5.11 12.65 -18.42
CA GLN A 130 5.98 12.21 -17.33
C GLN A 130 5.97 13.22 -16.17
N TYR A 131 6.03 14.51 -16.50
CA TYR A 131 5.94 15.59 -15.51
C TYR A 131 4.62 15.54 -14.74
N ILE A 132 3.48 15.50 -15.44
CA ILE A 132 2.15 15.39 -14.80
C ILE A 132 2.07 14.14 -13.94
N TRP A 133 2.59 13.02 -14.41
CA TRP A 133 2.53 11.76 -13.69
C TRP A 133 3.28 11.85 -12.36
N PHE A 134 4.51 12.39 -12.35
CA PHE A 134 5.29 12.59 -11.12
C PHE A 134 4.67 13.61 -10.17
N VAL A 135 4.14 14.72 -10.69
CA VAL A 135 3.40 15.70 -9.89
C VAL A 135 2.16 15.05 -9.27
N SER A 136 1.44 14.22 -10.02
CA SER A 136 0.23 13.53 -9.54
C SER A 136 0.54 12.57 -8.39
N PHE A 137 1.71 11.90 -8.40
CA PHE A 137 2.16 11.12 -7.24
C PHE A 137 2.36 11.98 -6.00
N GLY A 138 3.00 13.14 -6.15
CA GLY A 138 3.20 14.07 -5.05
C GLY A 138 1.87 14.58 -4.49
N VAL A 139 0.95 14.97 -5.37
CA VAL A 139 -0.40 15.42 -4.98
C VAL A 139 -1.17 14.30 -4.27
N ALA A 140 -1.16 13.08 -4.80
CA ALA A 140 -1.80 11.93 -4.16
C ALA A 140 -1.24 11.68 -2.74
N GLY A 141 0.08 11.77 -2.56
CA GLY A 141 0.71 11.69 -1.25
C GLY A 141 0.27 12.80 -0.30
N MET A 142 0.18 14.05 -0.78
CA MET A 142 -0.34 15.17 0.02
C MET A 142 -1.80 15.00 0.41
N PHE A 143 -2.67 14.50 -0.49
CA PHE A 143 -4.05 14.17 -0.16
C PHE A 143 -4.14 13.06 0.90
N MET A 144 -3.29 12.04 0.82
CA MET A 144 -3.23 10.97 1.81
C MET A 144 -2.85 11.49 3.20
N LEU A 145 -1.89 12.41 3.27
CA LEU A 145 -1.52 13.09 4.52
C LEU A 145 -2.63 14.02 5.02
N GLY A 146 -3.24 14.81 4.13
CA GLY A 146 -4.33 15.71 4.47
C GLY A 146 -5.53 14.96 5.07
N ARG A 147 -5.88 13.81 4.47
CA ARG A 147 -6.92 12.92 5.01
C ARG A 147 -6.58 12.42 6.42
N GLU A 148 -5.32 12.06 6.68
CA GLU A 148 -4.89 11.63 8.02
C GLU A 148 -4.77 12.77 9.03
N ALA A 149 -4.52 14.01 8.57
CA ALA A 149 -4.49 15.19 9.43
C ALA A 149 -5.91 15.61 9.87
N MET A 150 -6.89 15.50 8.97
CA MET A 150 -8.30 15.79 9.26
C MET A 150 -9.02 14.68 10.04
N ARG A 151 -8.39 13.50 10.20
CA ARG A 151 -9.01 12.37 10.91
C ARG A 151 -9.15 12.70 12.41
N PRO A 152 -10.37 12.57 12.99
CA PRO A 152 -10.59 12.86 14.40
C PRO A 152 -9.75 11.91 15.27
N MET A 153 -8.99 12.48 16.21
CA MET A 153 -8.25 11.66 17.17
C MET A 153 -9.23 11.06 18.19
N PRO A 154 -9.10 9.76 18.52
CA PRO A 154 -9.92 9.17 19.58
C PRO A 154 -9.67 9.94 20.88
N LYS A 155 -10.75 10.38 21.54
CA LYS A 155 -10.66 10.96 22.89
C LYS A 155 -9.99 9.92 23.77
N ARG A 156 -8.80 10.25 24.28
CA ARG A 156 -8.10 9.45 25.31
C ARG A 156 -9.11 9.26 26.45
N ARG A 157 -9.66 8.05 26.62
CA ARG A 157 -10.40 7.72 27.84
C ARG A 157 -9.39 7.89 28.97
N LYS A 158 -9.69 8.82 29.89
CA LYS A 158 -8.92 9.03 31.11
C LYS A 158 -8.97 7.77 31.96
#